data_AF-D4JA38-F1
#
_entry.id   AF-D4JA38-F1
#
_cell.length_a   1.000
_cell.length_b   1.000
_cell.length_c   1.000
_cell.angle_alpha   90.00
_cell.angle_beta   90.00
_cell.angle_gamma   90.00
#
_symmetry.space_group_name_H-M   'P 1'
#
loop_
_entity.id
_entity.type
_entity.pdbx_description
1 polymer ?
#
loop_
_entity_poly.entity_id
_entity_poly.type
_entity_poly.pdbx_seq_one_letter_code
_entity_poly.pdbx_strand_id
1 'polypeptide(L)' 'MKRNKITALLYFITSLLFYVSAILNFTSDVGMGVIYLCLGSTSLCFGATWLNKNKKDDDNK' A
#
# COMPACT_ATOMS: atom_id res chain seq x y z
N MET A 1 19.72 3.32 -2.27
CA MET A 1 18.88 3.16 -3.49
C MET A 1 18.04 1.87 -3.52
N LYS A 2 18.60 0.64 -3.36
CA LYS A 2 17.83 -0.62 -3.46
C LYS A 2 16.80 -0.87 -2.34
N ARG A 3 17.12 -0.51 -1.09
CA ARG A 3 16.23 -0.76 0.07
C ARG A 3 14.88 -0.08 -0.05
N ASN A 4 14.86 1.08 -0.69
CA ASN A 4 13.69 1.95 -0.81
C ASN A 4 12.63 1.36 -1.76
N LYS A 5 13.08 0.63 -2.80
CA LYS A 5 12.21 -0.09 -3.74
C LYS A 5 11.57 -1.31 -3.07
N ILE A 6 12.33 -2.01 -2.23
CA ILE A 6 11.84 -3.14 -1.42
C ILE A 6 10.78 -2.64 -0.42
N THR A 7 11.01 -1.51 0.25
CA THR A 7 10.02 -0.90 1.15
C THR A 7 8.72 -0.57 0.43
N ALA A 8 8.78 0.04 -0.76
CA ALA A 8 7.58 0.33 -1.55
C ALA A 8 6.84 -0.94 -1.99
N LEU A 9 7.58 -2.00 -2.35
CA LEU A 9 7.00 -3.30 -2.70
C LEU A 9 6.30 -3.95 -1.50
N LEU A 10 6.89 -3.88 -0.30
CA LEU A 10 6.26 -4.39 0.93
C LEU A 10 4.95 -3.65 1.22
N TYR A 11 4.93 -2.32 1.10
CA TYR A 11 3.71 -1.52 1.23
C TYR A 11 2.62 -1.94 0.22
N PHE A 12 3.01 -2.22 -1.01
CA PHE A 12 2.09 -2.71 -2.04
C PHE A 12 1.51 -4.10 -1.69
N ILE A 13 2.36 -5.04 -1.28
CA ILE A 13 1.93 -6.39 -0.87
C ILE A 13 0.99 -6.32 0.34
N THR A 14 1.33 -5.51 1.34
CA THR A 14 0.46 -5.29 2.52
C THR A 14 -0.89 -4.70 2.12
N SER A 15 -0.90 -3.72 1.21
CA SER A 15 -2.15 -3.16 0.68
C SER A 15 -3.01 -4.22 -0.02
N LEU A 16 -2.38 -5.14 -0.76
CA LEU A 16 -3.09 -6.21 -1.47
C LEU A 16 -3.73 -7.20 -0.49
N LEU A 17 -2.99 -7.61 0.56
CA LEU A 17 -3.50 -8.48 1.62
C LEU A 17 -4.70 -7.83 2.32
N PHE A 18 -4.58 -6.55 2.69
CA PHE A 18 -5.68 -5.81 3.32
C PHE A 18 -6.92 -5.73 2.42
N TYR A 19 -6.75 -5.57 1.10
CA TYR A 19 -7.87 -5.58 0.16
C TYR A 19 -8.56 -6.93 0.06
N VAL A 20 -7.80 -8.03 0.01
CA VAL A 20 -8.37 -9.38 0.00
C VAL A 20 -9.13 -9.64 1.31
N SER A 21 -8.55 -9.25 2.45
CA SER A 21 -9.24 -9.30 3.74
C SER A 21 -10.49 -8.42 3.77
N ALA A 22 -10.48 -7.24 3.15
CA ALA A 22 -11.64 -6.37 3.05
C ALA A 22 -12.79 -7.04 2.28
N ILE A 23 -12.48 -7.68 1.15
CA ILE A 23 -13.47 -8.39 0.32
C ILE A 23 -14.04 -9.60 1.06
N LEU A 24 -13.19 -10.37 1.75
CA LEU A 24 -13.63 -11.52 2.56
C LEU A 24 -14.50 -11.07 3.75
N ASN A 25 -14.13 -9.98 4.42
CA ASN A 25 -14.91 -9.43 5.54
C ASN A 25 -16.20 -8.77 5.07
N PHE A 26 -16.29 -8.30 3.82
CA PHE A 26 -17.53 -7.73 3.28
C PHE A 26 -18.72 -8.71 3.33
N THR A 27 -18.44 -10.01 3.31
CA THR A 27 -19.44 -11.08 3.46
C THR A 27 -19.94 -11.25 4.90
N SER A 28 -19.10 -10.96 5.91
CA SER A 28 -19.40 -11.24 7.32
C SER A 28 -19.72 -9.97 8.13
N ASP A 29 -18.95 -8.89 7.93
CA ASP A 29 -19.11 -7.60 8.58
C ASP A 29 -18.62 -6.48 7.66
N VAL A 30 -19.58 -5.78 7.04
CA VAL A 30 -19.31 -4.71 6.07
C VAL A 30 -18.53 -3.56 6.71
N GLY A 31 -18.78 -3.27 7.99
CA GLY A 31 -18.10 -2.20 8.73
C GLY A 31 -16.59 -2.45 8.82
N MET A 32 -16.20 -3.67 9.22
CA MET A 32 -14.80 -4.09 9.21
C MET A 32 -14.21 -4.07 7.79
N GLY A 33 -14.94 -4.58 6.79
CA GLY A 33 -14.50 -4.55 5.39
C GLY A 33 -14.09 -3.15 4.90
N VAL A 34 -14.86 -2.12 5.24
CA VAL A 34 -14.55 -0.72 4.89
C VAL A 34 -13.28 -0.22 5.59
N ILE A 35 -13.05 -0.58 6.85
CA ILE A 35 -11.82 -0.21 7.58
C ILE A 35 -10.59 -0.85 6.92
N TYR A 36 -10.68 -2.13 6.55
CA TYR A 36 -9.59 -2.83 5.85
C TYR A 36 -9.30 -2.18 4.48
N LEU A 37 -10.33 -1.74 3.75
CA LEU A 37 -10.20 -1.06 2.45
C LEU A 37 -9.56 0.34 2.58
N CYS A 38 -9.93 1.10 3.61
CA CYS A 38 -9.30 2.39 3.95
C CYS A 38 -7.83 2.24 4.34
N LEU A 39 -7.50 1.25 5.17
CA LEU A 39 -6.12 0.94 5.57
C LEU A 39 -5.26 0.54 4.36
N GLY A 40 -5.78 -0.33 3.49
CA GLY A 40 -5.11 -0.70 2.23
C GLY A 40 -4.80 0.53 1.38
N SER A 41 -5.79 1.38 1.13
CA SER A 41 -5.64 2.59 0.29
C SER A 41 -4.60 3.57 0.85
N THR A 42 -4.56 3.77 2.16
CA THR A 42 -3.58 4.63 2.83
C THR A 42 -2.17 4.06 2.71
N SER A 43 -2.02 2.74 2.87
CA SER A 43 -0.76 2.02 2.72
C SER A 43 -0.23 2.08 1.29
N LEU A 44 -1.12 1.95 0.30
CA LEU A 44 -0.81 2.13 -1.11
C LEU A 44 -0.33 3.56 -1.41
N CYS A 45 -1.00 4.56 -0.83
CA CYS A 45 -0.60 5.96 -0.96
C CYS A 45 0.79 6.22 -0.36
N PHE A 46 1.09 5.64 0.82
CA PHE A 46 2.41 5.69 1.43
C PHE A 46 3.49 5.01 0.58
N GLY A 47 3.19 3.83 0.03
CA GLY A 47 4.08 3.15 -0.91
C GLY A 47 4.37 3.96 -2.17
N ALA A 48 3.33 4.59 -2.74
CA ALA A 48 3.44 5.43 -3.93
C ALA A 48 4.22 6.72 -3.68
N THR A 49 3.96 7.43 -2.58
CA THR A 49 4.74 8.64 -2.23
C THR A 49 6.19 8.29 -1.94
N TRP A 50 6.46 7.14 -1.31
CA TRP A 50 7.82 6.67 -1.08
C TRP A 50 8.52 6.34 -2.40
N LEU A 51 7.84 5.68 -3.34
CA LEU A 51 8.37 5.39 -4.68
C LEU A 51 8.66 6.69 -5.46
N ASN A 52 7.75 7.67 -5.41
CA ASN A 52 7.89 8.95 -6.10
C ASN A 52 9.06 9.79 -5.56
N LYS A 53 9.24 9.79 -4.23
CA LYS A 53 10.34 10.52 -3.59
C LYS A 53 11.72 9.97 -3.97
N ASN A 54 11.81 8.70 -4.37
CA ASN A 54 13.06 8.09 -4.87
C ASN A 54 13.33 8.35 -6.35
N LYS A 55 12.33 8.67 -7.18
CA LYS A 55 12.55 9.00 -8.60
C LYS A 55 13.23 10.36 -8.79
N LYS A 56 13.07 11.28 -7.82
CA LYS A 56 13.67 12.61 -7.84
C LYS A 56 15.18 12.63 -7.55
N ASP A 57 15.73 11.55 -7.01
CA ASP A 57 17.17 11.44 -6.71
C ASP A 57 17.98 10.91 -7.91
N ASP A 58 17.31 10.23 -8.85
CA ASP A 58 17.94 9.60 -10.03
C ASP A 58 18.06 10.53 -11.25
N ASP A 59 17.31 11.63 -11.27
CA ASP A 59 17.31 12.61 -12.38
C ASP A 59 18.31 13.76 -12.16
N ASN A 60 19.04 13.77 -11.03
CA ASN A 60 20.05 14.77 -10.69
C ASN A 60 21.43 14.13 -10.46
N LYS A 61 21.88 13.29 -11.40
CA LYS A 61 23.26 12.81 -11.46
C LYS A 61 23.77 12.75 -12.90
#